data_AF-A0A1A9WX28-F1
#
_entry.id   AF-A0A1A9WX28-F1
#
_cell.length_a   1.000
_cell.length_b   1.000
_cell.length_c   1.000
_cell.angle_alpha   90.00
_cell.angle_beta   90.00
_cell.angle_gamma   90.00
#
_symmetry.space_group_name_H-M   'P 1'
#
loop_
_entity.id
_entity.type
_entity.pdbx_description
1 polymer ?
#
loop_
_entity_poly.entity_id
_entity_poly.type
_entity_poly.pdbx_seq_one_letter_code
_entity_poly.pdbx_strand_id
1 'polypeptide(L)'
;MSNNEIPKNMQQFQDMLNETKFKCAATMRLNPNKLLMNEDQPTMKEKCLMACILKRMKLMDPDYKLSVPTISQIAGMISNENPLLISIAAATASKCNTAINAKEPCEAANLINKCIAGELKAHKLNLIY
;
A
#
# COMPACT_ATOMS: atom_id res chain seq x y z
N MET A 1 -24.50 19.75 -7.65
CA MET A 1 -24.53 18.33 -7.28
C MET A 1 -23.30 17.68 -7.90
N SER A 2 -22.20 17.55 -7.16
CA SER A 2 -21.03 16.82 -7.67
C SER A 2 -21.29 15.33 -7.49
N ASN A 3 -21.58 14.63 -8.58
CA ASN A 3 -21.41 13.18 -8.62
C ASN A 3 -19.90 12.93 -8.54
N ASN A 4 -19.38 12.74 -7.32
CA ASN A 4 -18.04 12.22 -7.11
C ASN A 4 -18.05 10.72 -7.48
N GLU A 5 -18.10 10.43 -8.78
CA GLU A 5 -17.87 9.08 -9.26
C GLU A 5 -16.38 8.76 -9.08
N ILE A 6 -16.08 7.80 -8.20
CA ILE A 6 -14.74 7.24 -8.10
C ILE A 6 -14.39 6.68 -9.48
N PRO A 7 -13.25 7.05 -10.09
CA PRO A 7 -12.86 6.53 -11.39
C PRO A 7 -12.90 5.00 -11.38
N LYS A 8 -13.46 4.37 -12.42
CA LYS A 8 -13.64 2.91 -12.50
C LYS A 8 -12.37 2.12 -12.15
N ASN A 9 -11.21 2.62 -12.58
CA ASN A 9 -9.90 2.05 -12.30
C ASN A 9 -9.53 2.09 -10.81
N MET A 10 -9.91 3.17 -10.11
CA MET A 10 -9.74 3.32 -8.67
C MET A 10 -10.67 2.37 -7.91
N GLN A 11 -11.92 2.20 -8.37
CA GLN A 11 -12.85 1.23 -7.78
C GLN A 11 -12.33 -0.21 -7.94
N GLN A 12 -11.87 -0.58 -9.13
CA GLN A 12 -11.28 -1.90 -9.38
C GLN A 12 -10.06 -2.17 -8.49
N PHE A 13 -9.22 -1.16 -8.28
CA PHE A 13 -8.09 -1.26 -7.36
C PHE A 13 -8.55 -1.45 -5.90
N GLN A 14 -9.55 -0.70 -5.45
CA GLN A 14 -10.14 -0.85 -4.12
C GLN A 14 -10.75 -2.23 -3.91
N ASP A 15 -11.46 -2.77 -4.91
CA ASP A 15 -12.05 -4.10 -4.86
C ASP A 15 -10.99 -5.19 -4.75
N MET A 16 -9.92 -5.09 -5.56
CA MET A 16 -8.77 -6.02 -5.49
C MET A 16 -8.06 -5.94 -4.14
N LEU A 17 -7.87 -4.74 -3.60
CA LEU A 17 -7.28 -4.53 -2.28
C LEU A 17 -8.15 -5.15 -1.18
N ASN A 18 -9.47 -4.92 -1.24
CA ASN A 18 -10.42 -5.48 -0.28
C ASN A 18 -10.43 -7.00 -0.34
N GLU A 19 -10.55 -7.60 -1.53
CA GLU A 19 -10.51 -9.06 -1.71
C GLU A 19 -9.20 -9.65 -1.15
N THR A 20 -8.07 -9.01 -1.43
CA THR A 20 -6.76 -9.44 -0.91
C THR A 20 -6.71 -9.35 0.61
N LYS A 21 -7.20 -8.25 1.18
CA LYS A 21 -7.31 -8.06 2.63
C LYS A 21 -8.16 -9.15 3.27
N PHE A 22 -9.34 -9.46 2.71
CA PHE A 22 -10.21 -10.54 3.20
C PHE A 22 -9.49 -11.89 3.19
N LYS A 23 -8.82 -12.25 2.09
CA LYS A 23 -8.06 -13.50 1.97
C LYS A 23 -6.92 -13.61 2.99
N CYS A 24 -6.16 -12.53 3.18
CA CYS A 24 -5.09 -12.47 4.17
C CYS A 24 -5.63 -12.60 5.60
N ALA A 25 -6.68 -11.85 5.94
CA ALA A 25 -7.30 -11.89 7.25
C ALA A 25 -7.87 -13.28 7.56
N ALA A 26 -8.53 -13.94 6.61
CA ALA A 26 -9.05 -15.30 6.78
C ALA A 26 -7.92 -16.31 7.05
N THR A 27 -6.83 -16.24 6.28
CA THR A 27 -5.66 -17.11 6.46
C THR A 27 -5.05 -16.96 7.87
N MET A 28 -5.10 -15.75 8.43
CA MET A 28 -4.53 -15.41 9.73
C MET A 28 -5.54 -15.49 10.89
N ARG A 29 -6.78 -15.90 10.63
CA ARG A 29 -7.90 -15.90 11.61
C ARG A 29 -8.11 -14.54 12.27
N LEU A 30 -7.98 -13.47 11.49
CA LEU A 30 -8.22 -12.08 11.90
C LEU A 30 -9.60 -11.63 11.43
N ASN A 31 -10.23 -10.71 12.18
CA ASN A 31 -11.47 -10.08 11.73
C ASN A 31 -11.15 -9.03 10.64
N PRO A 32 -11.55 -9.25 9.38
CA PRO A 32 -11.25 -8.35 8.26
C PRO A 32 -11.85 -6.94 8.44
N ASN A 33 -12.93 -6.81 9.23
CA ASN A 33 -13.65 -5.56 9.42
C ASN A 33 -12.97 -4.61 10.41
N LYS A 34 -12.00 -5.09 11.21
CA LYS A 34 -11.28 -4.28 12.22
C LYS A 34 -9.97 -3.68 11.72
N LEU A 35 -9.54 -4.01 10.51
CA LEU A 35 -8.18 -3.75 10.06
C LEU A 35 -8.12 -2.44 9.27
N LEU A 36 -7.70 -1.37 9.93
CA LEU A 36 -7.45 -0.05 9.35
C LEU A 36 -5.98 0.07 8.93
N MET A 37 -5.73 0.57 7.72
CA MET A 37 -4.41 1.01 7.28
C MET A 37 -4.15 2.42 7.80
N ASN A 38 -3.69 2.50 9.04
CA ASN A 38 -2.92 3.57 9.68
C ASN A 38 -3.14 3.37 11.18
N GLU A 39 -2.36 2.46 11.76
CA GLU A 39 -2.14 2.51 13.20
C GLU A 39 -0.70 2.93 13.47
N ASP A 40 -0.52 3.84 14.42
CA ASP A 40 0.81 4.36 14.78
C ASP A 40 1.66 3.25 15.45
N GLN A 41 0.98 2.32 16.11
CA GLN A 41 1.59 1.19 16.82
C GLN A 41 0.90 -0.14 16.46
N PRO A 42 1.10 -0.67 15.24
CA PRO A 42 0.46 -1.91 14.84
C PRO A 42 1.03 -3.09 15.63
N THR A 43 0.15 -3.98 16.06
CA THR A 43 0.50 -5.27 16.63
C THR A 43 1.25 -6.13 15.60
N MET A 44 2.01 -7.13 16.05
CA MET A 44 2.73 -8.03 15.14
C MET A 44 1.79 -8.72 14.13
N LYS A 45 0.55 -9.03 14.53
CA LYS A 45 -0.45 -9.63 13.63
C LYS A 45 -0.87 -8.66 12.53
N GLU A 46 -1.07 -7.39 12.85
CA GLU A 46 -1.40 -6.35 11.86
C GLU A 46 -0.23 -6.08 10.91
N LYS A 47 1.00 -6.04 11.43
CA LYS A 47 2.21 -5.99 10.61
C LYS A 47 2.28 -7.12 9.59
N CYS A 48 2.02 -8.35 10.03
CA CYS A 48 2.03 -9.51 9.15
C CYS A 48 0.85 -9.53 8.17
N LEU A 49 -0.30 -8.96 8.53
CA LEU A 49 -1.39 -8.75 7.59
C LEU A 49 -0.97 -7.77 6.48
N MET A 50 -0.36 -6.64 6.83
CA MET A 50 0.17 -5.68 5.85
C MET A 50 1.16 -6.37 4.90
N ALA A 51 2.08 -7.17 5.44
CA ALA A 51 3.01 -7.95 4.64
C ALA A 51 2.31 -8.94 3.70
N CYS A 52 1.27 -9.63 4.16
CA CYS A 52 0.47 -10.52 3.32
C CYS A 52 -0.18 -9.78 2.15
N ILE A 53 -0.78 -8.61 2.42
CA ILE A 53 -1.42 -7.78 1.40
C ILE A 53 -0.39 -7.31 0.37
N LEU A 54 0.72 -6.72 0.84
CA LEU A 54 1.78 -6.21 -0.05
C LEU A 54 2.36 -7.32 -0.94
N LYS A 55 2.60 -8.51 -0.40
CA LYS A 55 3.09 -9.66 -1.19
C LYS A 55 2.07 -10.13 -2.23
N ARG A 56 0.79 -10.29 -1.84
CA ARG A 56 -0.26 -10.76 -2.75
C ARG A 56 -0.55 -9.77 -3.87
N MET A 57 -0.46 -8.48 -3.58
CA MET A 57 -0.58 -7.41 -4.57
C MET A 57 0.71 -7.20 -5.39
N LYS A 58 1.77 -7.99 -5.13
CA LYS A 58 3.09 -7.87 -5.75
C LYS A 58 3.73 -6.48 -5.54
N LEU A 59 3.31 -5.78 -4.50
CA LEU A 59 3.86 -4.49 -4.08
C LEU A 59 5.15 -4.65 -3.29
N MET A 60 5.36 -5.80 -2.65
CA MET A 60 6.61 -6.14 -1.96
C MET A 60 7.28 -7.35 -2.60
N ASP A 61 8.56 -7.22 -2.89
CA ASP A 61 9.40 -8.24 -3.52
C ASP A 61 9.96 -9.25 -2.49
N PRO A 62 10.70 -10.30 -2.94
CA PRO A 62 11.30 -11.28 -2.04
C PRO A 62 12.34 -10.72 -1.06
N ASP A 63 12.99 -9.59 -1.40
CA ASP A 63 13.97 -8.89 -0.57
C ASP A 63 13.31 -7.89 0.40
N TYR A 64 11.98 -7.95 0.51
CA TYR A 64 11.14 -7.12 1.34
C TYR A 64 11.17 -5.63 1.00
N LYS A 65 11.48 -5.31 -0.26
CA LYS A 65 11.44 -3.97 -0.82
C LYS A 65 10.15 -3.74 -1.60
N LEU A 66 9.78 -2.49 -1.77
CA LEU A 66 8.69 -2.08 -2.65
C LEU A 66 9.06 -2.32 -4.11
N SER A 67 8.16 -2.97 -4.85
CA SER A 67 8.23 -3.13 -6.30
C SER A 67 7.91 -1.80 -6.98
N VAL A 68 8.96 -1.04 -7.35
CA VAL A 68 8.82 0.20 -8.12
C VAL A 68 8.00 -0.01 -9.40
N PRO A 69 8.25 -1.07 -10.22
CA PRO A 69 7.47 -1.29 -11.44
C PRO A 69 5.96 -1.47 -11.17
N THR A 70 5.61 -2.27 -10.16
CA THR A 70 4.19 -2.53 -9.82
C THR A 70 3.52 -1.27 -9.27
N ILE A 71 4.23 -0.49 -8.46
CA ILE A 71 3.72 0.78 -7.93
C ILE A 71 3.50 1.80 -9.05
N SER A 72 4.43 1.93 -9.99
CA SER A 72 4.27 2.78 -11.17
C SER A 72 3.08 2.37 -12.02
N GLN A 73 2.87 1.06 -12.22
CA GLN A 73 1.73 0.54 -12.97
C GLN A 73 0.40 0.88 -12.28
N ILE A 74 0.31 0.68 -10.96
CA ILE A 74 -0.89 1.03 -10.19
C ILE A 74 -1.13 2.54 -10.24
N ALA A 75 -0.08 3.35 -10.08
CA ALA A 75 -0.17 4.79 -10.17
C ALA A 75 -0.69 5.24 -11.54
N GLY A 76 -0.21 4.65 -12.64
CA GLY A 76 -0.73 4.92 -13.98
C GLY A 76 -2.21 4.57 -14.09
N MET A 77 -2.59 3.37 -13.66
CA MET A 77 -3.98 2.91 -13.69
C MET A 77 -4.95 3.84 -12.94
N ILE A 78 -4.61 4.26 -11.72
CA ILE A 78 -5.50 5.10 -10.90
C ILE A 78 -5.48 6.58 -11.31
N SER A 79 -4.41 7.03 -11.97
CA SER A 79 -4.24 8.43 -12.39
C SER A 79 -4.55 8.69 -13.86
N ASN A 80 -5.05 7.69 -14.58
CA ASN A 80 -5.22 7.72 -16.03
C ASN A 80 -3.92 8.05 -16.78
N GLU A 81 -2.85 7.32 -16.46
CA GLU A 81 -1.52 7.42 -17.05
C GLU A 81 -0.86 8.81 -16.87
N ASN A 82 -1.15 9.52 -15.77
CA ASN A 82 -0.53 10.80 -15.49
C ASN A 82 0.98 10.63 -15.19
N PRO A 83 1.89 11.15 -16.04
CA PRO A 83 3.33 10.89 -15.89
C PRO A 83 3.92 11.46 -14.60
N LEU A 84 3.37 12.57 -14.10
CA LEU A 84 3.81 13.19 -12.86
C LEU A 84 3.47 12.30 -11.66
N LEU A 85 2.24 11.78 -11.60
CA LEU A 85 1.82 10.90 -10.51
C LEU A 85 2.54 9.56 -10.52
N ILE A 86 2.79 8.99 -11.71
CA ILE A 86 3.63 7.80 -11.87
C ILE A 86 5.05 8.04 -11.34
N SER A 87 5.64 9.18 -11.70
CA SER A 87 7.00 9.55 -11.28
C SER A 87 7.10 9.78 -9.77
N ILE A 88 6.11 10.46 -9.18
CA ILE A 88 6.03 10.67 -7.72
C ILE A 88 5.91 9.33 -6.99
N ALA A 89 5.05 8.42 -7.46
CA ALA A 89 4.88 7.11 -6.85
C ALA A 89 6.16 6.27 -6.94
N ALA A 90 6.83 6.28 -8.10
CA ALA A 90 8.09 5.58 -8.31
C ALA A 90 9.22 6.12 -7.42
N ALA A 91 9.36 7.45 -7.35
CA ALA A 91 10.36 8.11 -6.51
C ALA A 91 10.10 7.84 -5.02
N THR A 92 8.84 7.89 -4.59
CA THR A 92 8.42 7.55 -3.23
C THR A 92 8.80 6.12 -2.88
N ALA A 93 8.49 5.15 -3.74
CA ALA A 93 8.85 3.76 -3.54
C ALA A 93 10.37 3.54 -3.44
N SER A 94 11.13 4.14 -4.38
CA SER A 94 12.59 4.06 -4.39
C SER A 94 13.20 4.66 -3.12
N LYS A 95 12.71 5.84 -2.69
CA LYS A 95 13.13 6.49 -1.45
C LYS A 95 12.85 5.61 -0.24
N CYS A 96 11.65 5.05 -0.12
CA CYS A 96 11.31 4.16 0.98
C CYS A 96 12.17 2.89 1.02
N ASN A 97 12.56 2.34 -0.14
CA ASN A 97 13.46 1.19 -0.20
C ASN A 97 14.82 1.43 0.45
N THR A 98 15.31 2.67 0.46
CA THR A 98 16.56 3.02 1.15
C THR A 98 16.46 2.91 2.67
N ALA A 99 15.26 3.12 3.24
CA ALA A 99 15.01 3.09 4.68
C ALA A 99 14.63 1.69 5.22
N ILE A 100 14.26 0.75 4.35
CA ILE A 100 13.86 -0.60 4.76
C ILE A 100 15.11 -1.43 5.08
N ASN A 101 15.35 -1.70 6.35
CA ASN A 101 16.40 -2.62 6.81
C ASN A 101 15.82 -3.67 7.76
N ALA A 102 14.82 -4.42 7.30
CA ALA A 102 14.18 -5.47 8.07
C ALA A 102 14.54 -6.85 7.51
N LYS A 103 14.80 -7.81 8.41
CA LYS A 103 15.04 -9.22 8.07
C LYS A 103 13.76 -10.05 8.01
N GLU A 104 12.65 -9.47 8.45
CA GLU A 104 11.36 -10.14 8.54
C GLU A 104 10.31 -9.37 7.75
N PRO A 105 9.45 -10.04 6.97
CA PRO A 105 8.51 -9.39 6.07
C PRO A 105 7.46 -8.55 6.79
N CYS A 106 7.07 -8.92 8.01
CA CYS A 106 6.11 -8.17 8.81
C CYS A 106 6.68 -6.82 9.27
N GLU A 107 7.94 -6.80 9.72
CA GLU A 107 8.61 -5.56 10.10
C GLU A 107 8.94 -4.70 8.88
N ALA A 108 9.32 -5.32 7.75
CA ALA A 108 9.49 -4.61 6.49
C ALA A 108 8.21 -3.89 6.06
N ALA A 109 7.06 -4.58 6.11
CA ALA A 109 5.76 -3.99 5.79
C ALA A 109 5.41 -2.80 6.70
N ASN A 110 5.75 -2.86 7.99
CA ASN A 110 5.57 -1.75 8.92
C ASN A 110 6.47 -0.55 8.56
N LEU A 111 7.75 -0.80 8.25
CA LEU A 111 8.69 0.25 7.82
C LEU A 111 8.24 0.90 6.51
N ILE A 112 7.78 0.10 5.55
CA ILE A 112 7.15 0.54 4.31
C ILE A 112 5.97 1.48 4.61
N ASN A 113 5.03 1.02 5.44
CA ASN A 113 3.83 1.78 5.76
C ASN A 113 4.17 3.13 6.40
N LYS A 114 5.11 3.13 7.36
CA LYS A 114 5.59 4.36 8.01
C LYS A 114 6.26 5.32 7.03
N CYS A 115 7.09 4.81 6.13
CA CYS A 115 7.74 5.64 5.13
C CYS A 115 6.72 6.28 4.18
N ILE A 116 5.79 5.49 3.63
CA ILE A 116 4.75 6.00 2.73
C ILE A 116 3.89 7.06 3.43
N ALA A 117 3.45 6.79 4.68
CA ALA A 117 2.70 7.77 5.46
C ALA A 117 3.49 9.06 5.69
N GLY A 118 4.80 8.96 5.92
CA GLY A 118 5.71 10.11 6.04
C GLY A 118 5.81 10.92 4.75
N GLU A 119 6.00 10.26 3.61
CA GLU A 119 6.06 10.93 2.31
C GLU A 119 4.73 11.63 1.97
N LEU A 120 3.60 10.97 2.19
CA LEU A 120 2.28 11.58 1.95
C LEU A 120 2.07 12.85 2.80
N LYS A 121 2.43 12.79 4.09
CA LYS A 121 2.40 13.97 4.98
C LYS A 121 3.34 15.07 4.48
N ALA A 122 4.55 14.73 4.04
CA ALA A 122 5.53 15.69 3.55
C ALA A 122 5.06 16.40 2.26
N HIS A 123 4.37 15.68 1.37
CA HIS A 123 3.83 16.22 0.11
C HIS A 123 2.43 16.84 0.26
N LYS A 124 1.90 16.95 1.49
CA LYS A 124 0.53 17.41 1.78
C LYS A 124 -0.54 16.64 1.00
N LEU A 125 -0.27 15.38 0.71
CA LEU A 125 -1.20 14.46 0.05
C LEU A 125 -2.03 13.78 1.13
N ASN A 126 -3.34 14.01 1.11
CA ASN A 126 -4.27 13.28 1.95
C ASN A 126 -4.70 12.00 1.22
N LEU A 127 -4.65 10.86 1.91
CA LEU A 127 -5.35 9.66 1.45
C LEU A 127 -6.84 9.98 1.53
N ILE A 128 -7.50 10.07 0.37
CA ILE A 128 -8.96 10.13 0.31
C ILE A 128 -9.44 8.68 0.42
N TYR A 129 -10.11 8.38 1.53
CA TYR A 129 -10.71 7.08 1.81
C TYR A 129 -12.18 7.08 1.42
#